data_AF-A0A6J6CW21-F1
#
_entry.id   AF-A0A6J6CW21-F1
#
_cell.length_a   1.000
_cell.length_b   1.000
_cell.length_c   1.000
_cell.angle_alpha   90.00
_cell.angle_beta   90.00
_cell.angle_gamma   90.00
#
_symmetry.space_group_name_H-M   'P 1'
#
loop_
_entity.id
_entity.type
_entity.pdbx_description
1 polymer ?
#
loop_
_entity_poly.entity_id
_entity_poly.type
_entity_poly.pdbx_seq_one_letter_code
_entity_poly.pdbx_strand_id
1 'polypeptide(L)'
;MSMVFSPITQVCGETVTKMEIKGVGVSYAPTAYAEVTAGSTGDIQWRIGEGKLNQESAVATGFSAQTFTTRDSLPSGQDTFMQRVTTTSDKVYEFTATAGFVFVTHPMLQGYCVKTTADTTSCVSGSDFTQINYAASSIPTISVASTETLVLRMYRPQRFAIDGEPSGLYNLGGFKYTPDMPNPPGGRTDGNNFGKCDAATYTDAEMKTDTLASSSDSAPTSTLQASWDLQACFDAKVGKSWSTGTVTIDIQVEPSGPGGNSAQKLFLTLT
;
A
#
# COMPACT_ATOMS: atom_id res chain seq x y z
N MET A 1 7.22 13.64 2.96
CA MET A 1 7.82 12.44 2.32
C MET A 1 8.50 11.63 3.41
N SER A 2 8.26 10.33 3.46
CA SER A 2 8.95 9.43 4.39
C SER A 2 9.55 8.24 3.65
N MET A 3 10.76 7.86 4.04
CA MET A 3 11.36 6.58 3.69
C MET A 3 11.15 5.64 4.86
N VAL A 4 10.89 4.36 4.59
CA VAL A 4 10.69 3.38 5.64
C VAL A 4 11.72 2.27 5.49
N PHE A 5 12.32 1.89 6.61
CA PHE A 5 13.23 0.77 6.69
C PHE A 5 12.64 -0.26 7.65
N SER A 6 12.53 -1.51 7.20
CA SER A 6 12.23 -2.60 8.10
C SER A 6 13.47 -2.94 8.95
N PRO A 7 13.32 -3.15 10.27
CA PRO A 7 14.45 -3.46 11.13
C PRO A 7 15.02 -4.82 10.78
N ILE A 8 16.34 -4.91 10.69
CA ILE A 8 17.05 -6.19 10.60
C ILE A 8 17.17 -6.73 12.02
N THR A 9 16.41 -7.76 12.35
CA THR A 9 16.36 -8.32 13.71
C THR A 9 17.35 -9.45 13.94
N GLN A 10 17.78 -10.14 12.87
CA GLN A 10 18.79 -11.19 12.92
C GLN A 10 19.71 -11.19 11.70
N VAL A 11 20.98 -11.53 11.89
CA VAL A 11 21.96 -11.78 10.83
C VAL A 11 22.81 -12.98 11.21
N CYS A 12 22.97 -13.93 10.28
CA CYS A 12 23.76 -15.15 10.50
C CYS A 12 23.34 -15.95 11.76
N GLY A 13 22.05 -15.90 12.14
CA GLY A 13 21.52 -16.56 13.34
C GLY A 13 21.78 -15.81 14.65
N GLU A 14 22.36 -14.62 14.61
CA GLU A 14 22.57 -13.76 15.79
C GLU A 14 21.58 -12.61 15.81
N THR A 15 21.09 -12.26 17.01
CA THR A 15 20.21 -11.12 17.23
C THR A 15 20.97 -9.81 17.01
N VAL A 16 20.34 -8.89 16.28
CA VAL A 16 20.84 -7.53 16.09
C VAL A 16 20.47 -6.67 17.31
N THR A 17 21.46 -5.99 17.88
CA THR A 17 21.32 -5.08 19.03
C THR A 17 21.30 -3.61 18.64
N LYS A 18 21.85 -3.28 17.47
CA LYS A 18 21.94 -1.91 16.98
C LYS A 18 21.87 -1.89 15.46
N MET A 19 21.14 -0.93 14.91
CA MET A 19 21.08 -0.64 13.48
C MET A 19 21.45 0.82 13.23
N GLU A 20 22.24 1.07 12.20
CA GLU A 20 22.73 2.39 11.82
C GLU A 20 22.62 2.57 10.31
N ILE A 21 22.49 3.82 9.87
CA ILE A 21 22.43 4.20 8.45
C ILE A 21 23.33 5.38 8.13
N LYS A 22 23.88 5.41 6.92
CA LYS A 22 24.47 6.61 6.30
C LYS A 22 24.12 6.67 4.81
N GLY A 23 24.10 7.87 4.24
CA GLY A 23 24.00 8.06 2.80
C GLY A 23 25.36 7.96 2.10
N VAL A 24 25.35 7.52 0.85
CA VAL A 24 26.52 7.50 -0.03
C VAL A 24 26.38 8.62 -1.06
N GLY A 25 26.95 9.79 -0.76
CA GLY A 25 26.82 10.97 -1.62
C GLY A 25 25.42 11.60 -1.65
N VAL A 26 24.54 11.20 -0.71
CA VAL A 26 23.16 11.66 -0.61
C VAL A 26 23.09 12.84 0.37
N SER A 27 22.72 14.02 -0.13
CA SER A 27 22.79 15.29 0.62
C SER A 27 21.89 15.34 1.86
N TYR A 28 20.74 14.66 1.81
CA TYR A 28 19.74 14.69 2.86
C TYR A 28 19.94 13.61 3.93
N ALA A 29 20.96 12.78 3.80
CA ALA A 29 21.23 11.64 4.67
C ALA A 29 22.44 11.89 5.59
N PRO A 30 22.57 11.16 6.71
CA PRO A 30 23.77 11.21 7.54
C PRO A 30 25.03 10.88 6.73
N THR A 31 26.09 11.67 6.90
CA THR A 31 27.40 11.43 6.25
C THR A 31 28.24 10.40 7.02
N ALA A 32 27.94 10.19 8.30
CA ALA A 32 28.47 9.13 9.14
C ALA A 32 27.32 8.21 9.58
N TYR A 33 27.65 7.01 10.05
CA TYR A 33 26.65 6.08 10.58
C TYR A 33 25.91 6.70 11.76
N ALA A 34 24.60 6.86 11.60
CA ALA A 34 23.69 7.34 12.63
C ALA A 34 22.77 6.19 13.05
N GLU A 35 22.58 6.02 14.36
CA GLU A 35 21.71 4.99 14.91
C GLU A 35 20.25 5.26 14.56
N VAL A 36 19.53 4.17 14.26
CA VAL A 36 18.11 4.19 13.91
C VAL A 36 17.37 3.11 14.69
N THR A 37 16.18 3.46 15.17
CA THR A 37 15.37 2.57 16.02
C THR A 37 13.94 2.51 15.49
N ALA A 38 13.36 1.31 15.55
CA ALA A 38 11.98 1.08 15.15
C ALA A 38 11.01 1.90 16.02
N GLY A 39 10.00 2.47 15.38
CA GLY A 39 8.89 3.14 16.04
C GLY A 39 7.80 2.16 16.51
N SER A 40 6.68 2.71 16.95
CA SER A 40 5.53 1.94 17.44
C SER A 40 4.88 1.04 16.39
N THR A 41 5.13 1.27 15.10
CA THR A 41 4.63 0.44 14.00
C THR A 41 5.47 -0.82 13.77
N GLY A 42 6.62 -0.94 14.44
CA GLY A 42 7.58 -2.01 14.20
C GLY A 42 8.63 -1.68 13.14
N ASP A 43 8.56 -0.51 12.51
CA ASP A 43 9.49 -0.08 11.46
C ASP A 43 10.13 1.27 11.76
N ILE A 44 11.19 1.57 11.03
CA ILE A 44 11.93 2.84 11.14
C ILE A 44 11.39 3.78 10.07
N GLN A 45 10.58 4.75 10.47
CA GLN A 45 10.05 5.74 9.54
C GLN A 45 10.94 6.99 9.54
N TRP A 46 11.63 7.27 8.45
CA TRP A 46 12.44 8.47 8.31
C TRP A 46 11.72 9.56 7.49
N ARG A 47 11.38 10.68 8.15
CA ARG A 47 10.84 11.89 7.51
C ARG A 47 11.99 12.75 7.01
N ILE A 48 12.47 12.42 5.82
CA ILE A 48 13.71 12.94 5.22
C ILE A 48 13.81 14.46 5.24
N GLY A 49 12.80 15.19 4.73
CA GLY A 49 12.84 16.66 4.67
C GLY A 49 12.86 17.33 6.05
N GLU A 50 12.36 16.65 7.08
CA GLU A 50 12.40 17.15 8.45
C GLU A 50 13.66 16.68 9.22
N GLY A 51 14.40 15.70 8.70
CA GLY A 51 15.51 15.06 9.42
C GLY A 51 15.06 14.26 10.65
N LYS A 52 13.79 13.83 10.73
CA LYS A 52 13.22 13.19 11.93
C LYS A 52 12.95 11.71 11.71
N LEU A 53 13.15 10.91 12.76
CA LEU A 53 12.77 9.51 12.78
C LEU A 53 11.42 9.34 13.50
N ASN A 54 10.63 8.37 13.06
CA ASN A 54 9.32 8.01 13.58
C ASN A 54 8.42 9.24 13.76
N GLN A 55 7.59 9.25 14.80
CA GLN A 55 6.75 10.39 15.16
C GLN A 55 7.44 11.37 16.15
N GLU A 56 8.77 11.37 16.19
CA GLU A 56 9.53 12.24 17.10
C GLU A 56 9.40 13.72 16.74
N SER A 57 9.45 14.60 17.74
CA SER A 57 9.34 16.04 17.52
C SER A 57 10.68 16.69 17.11
N ALA A 58 11.80 16.09 17.51
CA ALA A 58 13.15 16.58 17.27
C ALA A 58 13.82 15.93 16.05
N VAL A 59 14.77 16.65 15.44
CA VAL A 59 15.69 16.11 14.43
C VAL A 59 16.52 15.01 15.07
N ALA A 60 16.63 13.86 14.40
CA ALA A 60 17.37 12.72 14.90
C ALA A 60 18.88 13.00 14.89
N THR A 61 19.61 12.44 15.85
CA THR A 61 21.06 12.61 15.94
C THR A 61 21.75 12.12 14.67
N GLY A 62 22.59 12.96 14.07
CA GLY A 62 23.29 12.65 12.81
C GLY A 62 22.47 12.94 11.54
N PHE A 63 21.20 13.32 11.68
CA PHE A 63 20.35 13.76 10.57
C PHE A 63 20.25 15.28 10.51
N SER A 64 19.82 15.79 9.36
CA SER A 64 19.58 17.21 9.13
C SER A 64 18.25 17.42 8.42
N ALA A 65 17.53 18.48 8.77
CA ALA A 65 16.41 18.94 7.96
C ALA A 65 16.93 19.49 6.63
N GLN A 66 16.22 19.21 5.54
CA GLN A 66 16.58 19.67 4.21
C GLN A 66 15.35 20.18 3.46
N THR A 67 15.47 21.38 2.91
CA THR A 67 14.52 21.91 1.94
C THR A 67 14.95 21.54 0.54
N PHE A 68 14.13 20.78 -0.17
CA PHE A 68 14.39 20.35 -1.54
C PHE A 68 14.00 21.46 -2.53
N THR A 69 14.97 22.26 -2.96
CA THR A 69 14.72 23.43 -3.83
C THR A 69 15.09 23.19 -5.30
N THR A 70 15.82 22.13 -5.61
CA THR A 70 16.24 21.79 -6.98
C THR A 70 15.92 20.33 -7.31
N ARG A 71 15.75 20.02 -8.60
CA ARG A 71 15.47 18.66 -9.06
C ARG A 71 16.53 17.66 -8.59
N ASP A 72 17.80 18.06 -8.64
CA ASP A 72 18.93 17.21 -8.27
C ASP A 72 19.07 17.01 -6.75
N SER A 73 18.32 17.78 -5.94
CA SER A 73 18.25 17.58 -4.49
C SER A 73 17.18 16.57 -4.07
N LEU A 74 16.25 16.22 -4.96
CA LEU A 74 15.13 15.33 -4.65
C LEU A 74 15.61 13.90 -4.40
N PRO A 75 15.03 13.19 -3.42
CA PRO A 75 15.22 11.76 -3.27
C PRO A 75 14.97 11.01 -4.57
N SER A 76 15.88 10.12 -4.91
CA SER A 76 15.88 9.35 -6.14
C SER A 76 16.07 7.85 -5.87
N GLY A 77 15.67 7.00 -6.83
CA GLY A 77 15.79 5.55 -6.68
C GLY A 77 17.22 5.05 -6.85
N GLN A 78 18.10 5.95 -7.28
CA GLN A 78 19.54 5.72 -7.41
C GLN A 78 20.28 6.10 -6.13
N ASP A 79 19.59 6.74 -5.17
CA ASP A 79 20.21 7.16 -3.92
C ASP A 79 20.58 5.91 -3.12
N THR A 80 21.87 5.85 -2.80
CA THR A 80 22.48 4.69 -2.15
C THR A 80 22.74 5.00 -0.68
N PHE A 81 22.45 4.02 0.15
CA PHE A 81 22.62 4.04 1.60
C PHE A 81 23.47 2.85 2.00
N MET A 82 24.22 3.02 3.08
CA MET A 82 24.85 1.92 3.79
C MET A 82 24.10 1.72 5.09
N GLN A 83 23.65 0.48 5.33
CA GLN A 83 23.13 0.05 6.60
C GLN A 83 24.21 -0.75 7.33
N ARG A 84 24.32 -0.53 8.64
CA ARG A 84 25.23 -1.27 9.49
C ARG A 84 24.47 -1.83 10.67
N VAL A 85 24.70 -3.09 10.98
CA VAL A 85 24.13 -3.73 12.17
C VAL A 85 25.22 -4.25 13.08
N THR A 86 24.99 -4.15 14.39
CA THR A 86 25.80 -4.79 15.42
C THR A 86 24.98 -5.90 16.05
N THR A 87 25.58 -7.07 16.23
CA THR A 87 24.94 -8.25 16.83
C THR A 87 25.22 -8.35 18.33
N THR A 88 24.55 -9.27 19.02
CA THR A 88 24.80 -9.58 20.43
C THR A 88 26.24 -10.01 20.73
N SER A 89 26.99 -10.52 19.75
CA SER A 89 28.41 -10.88 19.89
C SER A 89 29.35 -9.79 19.39
N ASP A 90 28.88 -8.54 19.29
CA ASP A 90 29.62 -7.37 18.80
C ASP A 90 30.16 -7.50 17.37
N LYS A 91 29.68 -8.47 16.59
CA LYS A 91 30.00 -8.55 15.16
C LYS A 91 29.25 -7.48 14.41
N VAL A 92 29.95 -6.86 13.46
CA VAL A 92 29.44 -5.77 12.62
C VAL A 92 29.26 -6.28 11.19
N TYR A 93 28.08 -6.04 10.62
CA TYR A 93 27.77 -6.33 9.23
C TYR A 93 27.33 -5.06 8.53
N GLU A 94 27.79 -4.86 7.29
CA GLU A 94 27.42 -3.74 6.45
C GLU A 94 26.70 -4.22 5.19
N PHE A 95 25.64 -3.50 4.83
CA PHE A 95 24.80 -3.77 3.67
C PHE A 95 24.68 -2.51 2.84
N THR A 96 24.73 -2.66 1.53
CA THR A 96 24.34 -1.59 0.61
C THR A 96 22.84 -1.70 0.34
N ALA A 97 22.14 -0.58 0.45
CA ALA A 97 20.72 -0.47 0.14
C ALA A 97 20.50 0.71 -0.80
N THR A 98 19.58 0.59 -1.74
CA THR A 98 19.11 1.72 -2.57
C THR A 98 17.71 2.12 -2.11
N ALA A 99 17.35 3.39 -2.27
CA ALA A 99 15.97 3.80 -2.05
C ALA A 99 15.06 3.16 -3.11
N GLY A 100 14.43 2.04 -2.76
CA GLY A 100 13.40 1.45 -3.61
C GLY A 100 12.17 2.35 -3.63
N PHE A 101 11.79 2.87 -4.80
CA PHE A 101 10.46 3.44 -4.97
C PHE A 101 9.48 2.33 -5.36
N VAL A 102 8.60 1.97 -4.43
CA VAL A 102 7.38 1.26 -4.79
C VAL A 102 6.35 2.33 -5.18
N PHE A 103 6.21 2.59 -6.47
CA PHE A 103 5.05 3.32 -6.96
C PHE A 103 3.84 2.40 -6.83
N VAL A 104 3.10 2.51 -5.72
CA VAL A 104 1.75 1.94 -5.68
C VAL A 104 0.87 2.88 -6.52
N THR A 105 0.85 2.66 -7.83
CA THR A 105 -0.14 3.30 -8.69
C THR A 105 -1.53 2.96 -8.17
N HIS A 106 -2.50 3.86 -8.36
CA HIS A 106 -3.90 3.56 -8.08
C HIS A 106 -4.25 2.21 -8.72
N PRO A 107 -4.88 1.28 -7.99
CA PRO A 107 -5.19 -0.04 -8.53
C PRO A 107 -6.05 0.14 -9.79
N MET A 108 -5.61 -0.43 -10.90
CA MET A 108 -6.34 -0.37 -12.15
C MET A 108 -7.39 -1.49 -12.17
N LEU A 109 -8.66 -1.12 -12.24
CA LEU A 109 -9.79 -2.04 -12.34
C LEU A 109 -9.87 -2.63 -13.74
N GLN A 110 -9.99 -3.94 -13.85
CA GLN A 110 -10.37 -4.60 -15.10
C GLN A 110 -11.89 -4.67 -15.24
N GLY A 111 -12.59 -4.92 -14.14
CA GLY A 111 -14.03 -5.07 -14.14
C GLY A 111 -14.61 -5.24 -12.74
N TYR A 112 -15.92 -5.25 -12.67
CA TYR A 112 -16.67 -5.49 -11.44
C TYR A 112 -17.80 -6.49 -11.68
N CYS A 113 -18.24 -7.13 -10.59
CA CYS A 113 -19.37 -8.04 -10.56
C CYS A 113 -20.06 -7.89 -9.21
N VAL A 114 -21.39 -8.02 -9.18
CA VAL A 114 -22.19 -7.91 -7.95
C VAL A 114 -22.99 -9.20 -7.83
N LYS A 115 -22.99 -9.79 -6.64
CA LYS A 115 -23.67 -11.06 -6.38
C LYS A 115 -24.26 -11.10 -4.98
N THR A 116 -25.31 -11.89 -4.79
CA THR A 116 -25.83 -12.18 -3.44
C THR A 116 -24.92 -13.18 -2.72
N THR A 117 -24.99 -13.22 -1.39
CA THR A 117 -24.21 -14.19 -0.58
C THR A 117 -24.52 -15.65 -0.93
N ALA A 118 -25.73 -15.94 -1.44
CA ALA A 118 -26.14 -17.29 -1.84
C ALA A 118 -25.63 -17.69 -3.24
N ASP A 119 -25.17 -16.74 -4.04
CA ASP A 119 -24.69 -16.99 -5.40
C ASP A 119 -23.21 -17.39 -5.40
N THR A 120 -22.98 -18.67 -5.67
CA THR A 120 -21.64 -19.28 -5.75
C THR A 120 -21.16 -19.47 -7.19
N THR A 121 -21.99 -19.14 -8.17
CA THR A 121 -21.73 -19.39 -9.60
C THR A 121 -21.33 -18.14 -10.37
N SER A 122 -21.74 -16.95 -9.91
CA SER A 122 -21.35 -15.68 -10.51
C SER A 122 -20.03 -15.14 -9.94
N CYS A 123 -19.40 -14.26 -10.73
CA CYS A 123 -18.12 -13.63 -10.42
C CYS A 123 -16.98 -14.64 -10.20
N VAL A 124 -16.92 -15.71 -10.98
CA VAL A 124 -15.90 -16.76 -10.88
C VAL A 124 -14.90 -16.66 -12.02
N SER A 125 -15.43 -16.49 -13.23
CA SER A 125 -14.65 -16.39 -14.46
C SER A 125 -14.51 -14.95 -14.92
N GLY A 126 -13.47 -14.65 -15.69
CA GLY A 126 -13.23 -13.29 -16.19
C GLY A 126 -14.37 -12.73 -17.05
N SER A 127 -15.16 -13.59 -17.70
CA SER A 127 -16.33 -13.21 -18.49
C SER A 127 -17.54 -12.79 -17.65
N ASP A 128 -17.58 -13.12 -16.36
CA ASP A 128 -18.68 -12.74 -15.47
C ASP A 128 -18.61 -11.26 -15.06
N PHE A 129 -17.46 -10.61 -15.31
CA PHE A 129 -17.21 -9.23 -14.91
C PHE A 129 -17.62 -8.26 -15.99
N THR A 130 -18.39 -7.24 -15.58
CA THR A 130 -18.58 -6.03 -16.38
C THR A 130 -17.24 -5.32 -16.50
N GLN A 131 -16.71 -5.26 -17.72
CA GLN A 131 -15.40 -4.66 -17.99
C GLN A 131 -15.44 -3.13 -17.83
N ILE A 132 -14.38 -2.56 -17.26
CA ILE A 132 -14.20 -1.10 -17.21
C ILE A 132 -13.68 -0.63 -18.57
N ASN A 133 -14.45 0.23 -19.23
CA ASN A 133 -13.99 0.92 -20.43
C ASN A 133 -13.36 2.28 -20.05
N TYR A 134 -12.03 2.32 -19.97
CA TYR A 134 -11.29 3.55 -19.67
C TYR A 134 -11.34 4.63 -20.76
N ALA A 135 -11.83 4.30 -21.96
CA ALA A 135 -12.06 5.27 -23.03
C ALA A 135 -13.47 5.88 -22.99
N ALA A 136 -14.35 5.42 -22.08
CA ALA A 136 -15.68 5.97 -21.93
C ALA A 136 -15.64 7.42 -21.41
N SER A 137 -16.63 8.23 -21.82
CA SER A 137 -16.75 9.63 -21.39
C SER A 137 -17.24 9.81 -19.95
N SER A 138 -17.67 8.74 -19.30
CA SER A 138 -18.09 8.71 -17.91
C SER A 138 -17.60 7.45 -17.20
N ILE A 139 -17.32 7.59 -15.90
CA ILE A 139 -16.94 6.48 -15.03
C ILE A 139 -18.23 5.73 -14.67
N PRO A 140 -18.29 4.39 -14.78
CA PRO A 140 -19.48 3.63 -14.46
C PRO A 140 -19.83 3.76 -12.97
N THR A 141 -21.13 3.92 -12.69
CA THR A 141 -21.67 3.83 -11.33
C THR A 141 -22.14 2.40 -11.08
N ILE A 142 -21.70 1.80 -9.97
CA ILE A 142 -21.99 0.41 -9.62
C ILE A 142 -23.15 0.38 -8.62
N SER A 143 -24.24 -0.32 -8.94
CA SER A 143 -25.34 -0.52 -8.00
C SER A 143 -25.05 -1.70 -7.08
N VAL A 144 -25.22 -1.52 -5.77
CA VAL A 144 -25.00 -2.57 -4.76
C VAL A 144 -26.11 -2.48 -3.72
N ALA A 145 -26.79 -3.60 -3.43
CA ALA A 145 -27.76 -3.72 -2.35
C ALA A 145 -27.13 -4.24 -1.04
N SER A 146 -27.82 -4.06 0.08
CA SER A 146 -27.35 -4.49 1.41
C SER A 146 -27.16 -6.01 1.56
N THR A 147 -27.75 -6.80 0.67
CA THR A 147 -27.62 -8.27 0.65
C THR A 147 -26.62 -8.76 -0.39
N GLU A 148 -25.89 -7.84 -1.03
CA GLU A 148 -24.97 -8.12 -2.11
C GLU A 148 -23.51 -7.86 -1.72
N THR A 149 -22.64 -8.59 -2.38
CA THR A 149 -21.19 -8.47 -2.31
C THR A 149 -20.68 -7.89 -3.61
N LEU A 150 -19.86 -6.86 -3.51
CA LEU A 150 -19.15 -6.28 -4.64
C LEU A 150 -17.84 -7.03 -4.85
N VAL A 151 -17.64 -7.58 -6.04
CA VAL A 151 -16.39 -8.24 -6.44
C VAL A 151 -15.70 -7.36 -7.49
N LEU A 152 -14.47 -6.95 -7.19
CA LEU A 152 -13.63 -6.13 -8.06
C LEU A 152 -12.50 -6.99 -8.62
N ARG A 153 -12.32 -6.98 -9.94
CA ARG A 153 -11.15 -7.56 -10.60
C ARG A 153 -10.17 -6.45 -10.97
N MET A 154 -8.92 -6.59 -10.54
CA MET A 154 -7.91 -5.53 -10.64
C MET A 154 -6.57 -6.07 -11.12
N TYR A 155 -5.80 -5.21 -11.78
CA TYR A 155 -4.38 -5.46 -11.98
C TYR A 155 -3.63 -5.33 -10.65
N ARG A 156 -2.69 -6.24 -10.43
CA ARG A 156 -1.80 -6.17 -9.29
C ARG A 156 -0.84 -4.98 -9.47
N PRO A 157 -0.53 -4.23 -8.40
CA PRO A 157 0.51 -3.21 -8.47
C PRO A 157 1.84 -3.80 -8.96
N GLN A 158 2.65 -2.99 -9.65
CA GLN A 158 3.91 -3.45 -10.24
C GLN A 158 5.09 -2.58 -9.80
N ARG A 159 6.27 -3.19 -9.76
CA ARG A 159 7.55 -2.49 -9.66
C ARG A 159 8.53 -2.98 -10.72
N PHE A 160 9.59 -2.22 -10.98
CA PHE A 160 10.73 -2.76 -11.71
C PHE A 160 11.52 -3.76 -10.84
N ALA A 161 12.19 -4.69 -11.51
CA ALA A 161 13.19 -5.56 -10.90
C ALA A 161 14.24 -4.72 -10.16
N ILE A 162 14.67 -5.22 -9.00
CA ILE A 162 15.77 -4.62 -8.22
C ILE A 162 17.04 -5.44 -8.36
N ASP A 163 18.17 -4.91 -7.89
CA ASP A 163 19.47 -5.58 -7.99
C ASP A 163 19.43 -6.98 -7.38
N GLY A 164 19.88 -7.97 -8.15
CA GLY A 164 19.87 -9.40 -7.76
C GLY A 164 18.66 -10.18 -8.25
N GLU A 165 17.64 -9.52 -8.81
CA GLU A 165 16.50 -10.16 -9.46
C GLU A 165 16.67 -10.30 -10.97
N PRO A 166 16.03 -11.29 -11.62
CA PRO A 166 15.80 -11.29 -13.06
C PRO A 166 15.23 -9.96 -13.56
N SER A 167 15.69 -9.49 -14.73
CA SER A 167 15.19 -8.24 -15.30
C SER A 167 13.71 -8.34 -15.69
N GLY A 168 12.95 -7.28 -15.40
CA GLY A 168 11.55 -7.17 -15.80
C GLY A 168 10.70 -6.32 -14.85
N LEU A 169 9.38 -6.41 -15.02
CA LEU A 169 8.40 -5.91 -14.06
C LEU A 169 8.03 -7.04 -13.11
N TYR A 170 7.82 -6.73 -11.84
CA TYR A 170 7.34 -7.66 -10.82
C TYR A 170 5.94 -7.23 -10.39
N ASN A 171 5.01 -8.18 -10.39
CA ASN A 171 3.72 -8.01 -9.74
C ASN A 171 3.94 -8.10 -8.23
N LEU A 172 3.34 -7.17 -7.49
CA LEU A 172 3.47 -7.02 -6.05
C LEU A 172 2.37 -7.81 -5.33
N GLY A 173 2.79 -8.57 -4.31
CA GLY A 173 1.95 -9.53 -3.61
C GLY A 173 1.75 -9.21 -2.13
N GLY A 174 0.67 -9.73 -1.55
CA GLY A 174 0.41 -9.66 -0.10
C GLY A 174 -0.21 -8.34 0.36
N PHE A 175 -0.73 -7.55 -0.56
CA PHE A 175 -1.32 -6.25 -0.28
C PHE A 175 -2.72 -6.40 0.34
N LYS A 176 -3.10 -5.41 1.14
CA LYS A 176 -4.47 -5.25 1.65
C LYS A 176 -5.20 -4.21 0.81
N TYR A 177 -6.47 -4.49 0.57
CA TYR A 177 -7.39 -3.68 -0.21
C TYR A 177 -8.62 -3.40 0.65
N THR A 178 -8.76 -2.16 1.08
CA THR A 178 -9.81 -1.77 2.03
C THR A 178 -10.73 -0.73 1.41
N PRO A 179 -12.05 -0.90 1.46
CA PRO A 179 -12.97 0.16 1.07
C PRO A 179 -12.94 1.27 2.13
N ASP A 180 -12.74 2.51 1.69
CA ASP A 180 -12.82 3.71 2.51
C ASP A 180 -13.94 4.61 2.00
N MET A 181 -14.90 4.90 2.88
CA MET A 181 -16.07 5.75 2.60
C MET A 181 -15.87 7.11 3.27
N PRO A 182 -15.08 8.02 2.65
CA PRO A 182 -14.76 9.31 3.27
C PRO A 182 -16.01 10.18 3.48
N ASN A 183 -17.05 9.99 2.66
CA ASN A 183 -18.31 10.70 2.73
C ASN A 183 -19.49 9.72 2.92
N PRO A 184 -20.54 10.10 3.67
CA PRO A 184 -21.73 9.27 3.81
C PRO A 184 -22.56 9.22 2.52
N PRO A 185 -23.39 8.16 2.33
CA PRO A 185 -24.28 8.05 1.18
C PRO A 185 -25.26 9.23 1.08
N GLY A 186 -25.56 9.65 -0.15
CA GLY A 186 -26.47 10.76 -0.44
C GLY A 186 -25.87 12.16 -0.19
N GLY A 187 -24.55 12.26 0.00
CA GLY A 187 -23.86 13.55 0.14
C GLY A 187 -24.19 14.30 1.44
N ARG A 188 -24.60 13.58 2.49
CA ARG A 188 -24.91 14.19 3.79
C ARG A 188 -23.66 14.87 4.36
N THR A 189 -23.83 16.08 4.88
CA THR A 189 -22.75 16.92 5.43
C THR A 189 -22.75 16.96 6.96
N ASP A 190 -23.49 16.06 7.61
CA ASP A 190 -23.71 16.01 9.06
C ASP A 190 -22.51 15.46 9.86
N GLY A 191 -21.29 15.50 9.29
CA GLY A 191 -20.05 15.05 9.93
C GLY A 191 -19.98 13.53 10.15
N ASN A 192 -20.92 12.77 9.57
CA ASN A 192 -21.10 11.34 9.80
C ASN A 192 -20.29 10.47 8.83
N ASN A 193 -19.01 10.79 8.62
CA ASN A 193 -18.13 10.02 7.75
C ASN A 193 -18.04 8.56 8.22
N PHE A 194 -17.99 7.63 7.27
CA PHE A 194 -17.81 6.20 7.56
C PHE A 194 -16.32 5.86 7.70
N GLY A 195 -15.49 6.51 6.89
CA GLY A 195 -14.05 6.30 6.83
C GLY A 195 -13.71 4.87 6.38
N LYS A 196 -12.48 4.46 6.72
CA LYS A 196 -11.98 3.13 6.41
C LYS A 196 -12.87 2.04 7.02
N CYS A 197 -13.21 1.05 6.20
CA CYS A 197 -13.97 -0.12 6.60
C CYS A 197 -13.06 -1.34 6.73
N ASP A 198 -12.48 -1.51 7.91
CA ASP A 198 -11.59 -2.65 8.17
C ASP A 198 -12.33 -4.00 8.09
N ALA A 199 -13.64 -4.01 8.36
CA ALA A 199 -14.49 -5.22 8.33
C ALA A 199 -14.65 -5.84 6.94
N ALA A 200 -14.45 -5.07 5.87
CA ALA A 200 -14.51 -5.55 4.48
C ALA A 200 -13.12 -5.60 3.82
N THR A 201 -12.04 -5.55 4.61
CA THR A 201 -10.68 -5.63 4.07
C THR A 201 -10.45 -6.94 3.35
N TYR A 202 -9.96 -6.88 2.11
CA TYR A 202 -9.43 -8.04 1.39
C TYR A 202 -7.91 -8.07 1.53
N THR A 203 -7.35 -9.20 1.96
CA THR A 203 -5.90 -9.42 1.95
C THR A 203 -5.58 -10.39 0.83
N ASP A 204 -4.67 -10.00 -0.06
CA ASP A 204 -4.20 -10.86 -1.13
C ASP A 204 -3.39 -12.03 -0.56
N ALA A 205 -4.05 -13.18 -0.45
CA ALA A 205 -3.44 -14.42 0.03
C ALA A 205 -2.95 -15.33 -1.12
N GLU A 206 -3.33 -15.02 -2.36
CA GLU A 206 -2.99 -15.81 -3.55
C GLU A 206 -1.53 -15.60 -3.94
N MET A 207 -1.07 -14.34 -3.97
CA MET A 207 0.31 -14.01 -4.28
C MET A 207 0.95 -13.33 -3.08
N LYS A 208 1.63 -14.08 -2.22
CA LYS A 208 2.22 -13.55 -0.97
C LYS A 208 3.58 -12.88 -1.16
N THR A 209 4.22 -13.10 -2.30
CA THR A 209 5.57 -12.63 -2.61
C THR A 209 5.59 -12.05 -4.00
N ASP A 210 6.42 -11.02 -4.20
CA ASP A 210 6.63 -10.41 -5.50
C ASP A 210 7.03 -11.46 -6.52
N THR A 211 6.37 -11.43 -7.68
CA THR A 211 6.58 -12.42 -8.73
C THR A 211 6.81 -11.71 -10.05
N LEU A 212 7.78 -12.18 -10.84
CA LEU A 212 8.04 -11.63 -12.16
C LEU A 212 6.74 -11.62 -12.99
N ALA A 213 6.40 -10.47 -13.54
CA ALA A 213 5.17 -10.26 -14.27
C ALA A 213 5.15 -11.13 -15.53
N SER A 214 3.99 -11.75 -15.77
CA SER A 214 3.74 -12.46 -17.02
C SER A 214 3.35 -11.45 -18.11
N SER A 215 3.70 -11.75 -19.35
CA SER A 215 3.16 -11.03 -20.51
C SER A 215 1.68 -11.32 -20.76
N SER A 216 1.06 -12.21 -19.97
CA SER A 216 -0.36 -12.53 -20.03
C SER A 216 -1.11 -11.99 -18.81
N ASP A 217 -2.13 -11.17 -19.06
CA ASP A 217 -3.08 -10.69 -18.05
C ASP A 217 -3.97 -11.81 -17.47
N SER A 218 -4.01 -12.96 -18.16
CA SER A 218 -4.75 -14.14 -17.71
C SER A 218 -3.96 -14.98 -16.71
N ALA A 219 -2.67 -14.67 -16.50
CA ALA A 219 -1.89 -15.33 -15.47
C ALA A 219 -2.49 -14.98 -14.09
N PRO A 220 -2.62 -15.97 -13.18
CA PRO A 220 -3.08 -15.72 -11.81
C PRO A 220 -2.26 -14.67 -11.06
N THR A 221 -1.00 -14.50 -11.46
CA THR A 221 -0.07 -13.53 -10.89
C THR A 221 -0.28 -12.10 -11.38
N SER A 222 -1.09 -11.87 -12.43
CA SER A 222 -1.25 -10.54 -13.05
C SER A 222 -2.48 -9.78 -12.55
N THR A 223 -3.53 -10.51 -12.13
CA THR A 223 -4.77 -9.92 -11.64
C THR A 223 -5.15 -10.48 -10.28
N LEU A 224 -5.97 -9.75 -9.53
CA LEU A 224 -6.55 -10.19 -8.27
C LEU A 224 -8.05 -9.89 -8.24
N GLN A 225 -8.78 -10.62 -7.40
CA GLN A 225 -10.18 -10.35 -7.10
C GLN A 225 -10.35 -9.95 -5.64
N ALA A 226 -10.88 -8.75 -5.39
CA ALA A 226 -11.23 -8.29 -4.04
C ALA A 226 -12.74 -8.34 -3.87
N SER A 227 -13.20 -9.04 -2.83
CA SER A 227 -14.62 -9.25 -2.54
C SER A 227 -15.01 -8.48 -1.28
N TRP A 228 -15.97 -7.56 -1.40
CA TRP A 228 -16.39 -6.66 -0.33
C TRP A 228 -17.88 -6.80 -0.04
N ASP A 229 -18.18 -7.27 1.18
CA ASP A 229 -19.49 -7.12 1.80
C ASP A 229 -19.55 -5.73 2.43
N LEU A 230 -20.23 -4.80 1.76
CA LEU A 230 -20.33 -3.43 2.23
C LEU A 230 -21.28 -3.29 3.43
N GLN A 231 -22.23 -4.22 3.64
CA GLN A 231 -23.12 -4.19 4.79
C GLN A 231 -22.32 -4.33 6.10
N ALA A 232 -21.29 -5.18 6.10
CA ALA A 232 -20.38 -5.32 7.23
C ALA A 232 -19.72 -4.00 7.64
N CYS A 233 -19.53 -3.06 6.72
CA CYS A 233 -19.01 -1.72 7.03
C CYS A 233 -19.97 -0.88 7.86
N PHE A 234 -21.27 -1.02 7.63
CA PHE A 234 -22.30 -0.33 8.39
C PHE A 234 -22.46 -0.97 9.77
N ASP A 235 -22.53 -2.30 9.83
CA ASP A 235 -22.74 -3.04 11.08
C ASP A 235 -21.58 -2.87 12.07
N ALA A 236 -20.34 -2.77 11.56
CA ALA A 236 -19.15 -2.59 12.40
C ALA A 236 -19.04 -1.19 13.03
N LYS A 237 -19.81 -0.19 12.56
CA LYS A 237 -19.70 1.20 13.02
C LYS A 237 -20.91 1.55 13.88
N VAL A 238 -20.66 1.89 15.14
CA VAL A 238 -21.72 2.25 16.11
C VAL A 238 -22.58 3.40 15.58
N GLY A 239 -23.89 3.21 15.59
CA GLY A 239 -24.87 4.21 15.16
C GLY A 239 -24.96 4.41 13.65
N LYS A 240 -24.35 3.53 12.84
CA LYS A 240 -24.52 3.50 11.39
C LYS A 240 -25.46 2.37 10.99
N SER A 241 -26.17 2.59 9.89
CA SER A 241 -27.06 1.61 9.27
C SER A 241 -27.03 1.83 7.76
N TRP A 242 -27.28 0.77 6.98
CA TRP A 242 -27.38 0.89 5.54
C TRP A 242 -28.29 2.05 5.13
N SER A 243 -27.81 2.86 4.20
CA SER A 243 -28.56 3.99 3.67
C SER A 243 -28.41 4.03 2.17
N THR A 244 -29.54 4.08 1.46
CA THR A 244 -29.57 4.14 0.01
C THR A 244 -29.09 5.50 -0.50
N GLY A 245 -28.58 5.53 -1.72
CA GLY A 245 -28.10 6.75 -2.38
C GLY A 245 -26.71 6.61 -2.98
N THR A 246 -26.23 7.70 -3.57
CA THR A 246 -24.90 7.72 -4.20
C THR A 246 -23.80 7.83 -3.16
N VAL A 247 -22.71 7.09 -3.36
CA VAL A 247 -21.52 7.14 -2.51
C VAL A 247 -20.26 7.03 -3.35
N THR A 248 -19.19 7.68 -2.90
CA THR A 248 -17.84 7.50 -3.46
C THR A 248 -17.03 6.71 -2.46
N ILE A 249 -16.37 5.66 -2.95
CA ILE A 249 -15.49 4.80 -2.16
C ILE A 249 -14.08 4.92 -2.72
N ASP A 250 -13.09 5.04 -1.84
CA ASP A 250 -11.69 4.92 -2.17
C ASP A 250 -11.23 3.47 -1.93
N ILE A 251 -10.60 2.84 -2.92
CA ILE A 251 -9.90 1.56 -2.74
C ILE A 251 -8.54 1.86 -2.11
N GLN A 252 -8.44 1.76 -0.79
CA GLN A 252 -7.17 1.93 -0.08
C GLN A 252 -6.32 0.68 -0.28
N VAL A 253 -5.13 0.87 -0.84
CA VAL A 253 -4.15 -0.18 -1.08
C VAL A 253 -2.98 -0.02 -0.12
N GLU A 254 -2.72 -1.05 0.68
CA GLU A 254 -1.69 -1.06 1.71
C GLU A 254 -0.72 -2.23 1.46
N PRO A 255 0.60 -1.99 1.31
CA PRO A 255 1.57 -3.06 1.17
C PRO A 255 1.65 -3.92 2.45
N SER A 256 2.24 -5.11 2.34
CA SER A 256 2.64 -5.91 3.51
C SER A 256 3.82 -5.23 4.21
N GLY A 257 3.51 -4.23 5.04
CA GLY A 257 4.48 -3.36 5.71
C GLY A 257 4.03 -1.89 5.66
N PRO A 258 4.77 -0.98 6.30
CA PRO A 258 4.47 0.44 6.27
C PRO A 258 4.83 1.05 4.91
N GLY A 259 3.83 1.63 4.26
CA GLY A 259 3.98 2.29 2.98
C GLY A 259 2.81 3.24 2.75
N GLY A 260 3.00 4.21 1.87
CA GLY A 260 1.97 5.20 1.56
C GLY A 260 0.74 4.57 0.91
N ASN A 261 -0.42 5.16 1.20
CA ASN A 261 -1.71 4.70 0.72
C ASN A 261 -1.90 5.17 -0.73
N SER A 262 -2.41 4.29 -1.58
CA SER A 262 -2.91 4.65 -2.91
C SER A 262 -4.42 4.40 -2.93
N ALA A 263 -5.18 5.33 -3.50
CA ALA A 263 -6.64 5.33 -3.47
C ALA A 263 -7.25 5.45 -4.87
N GLN A 264 -7.84 4.38 -5.40
CA GLN A 264 -8.66 4.46 -6.62
C GLN A 264 -10.11 4.77 -6.25
N LYS A 265 -10.71 5.78 -6.89
CA LYS A 265 -12.12 6.11 -6.67
C LYS A 265 -13.06 5.16 -7.39
N LEU A 266 -14.12 4.76 -6.69
CA LEU A 266 -15.30 4.05 -7.16
C LEU A 266 -16.53 4.91 -6.94
N PHE A 267 -17.46 4.84 -7.88
CA PHE A 267 -18.76 5.52 -7.79
C PHE A 267 -19.84 4.45 -7.66
N LEU A 268 -20.57 4.49 -6.55
CA LEU A 268 -21.61 3.51 -6.25
C LEU A 268 -22.96 4.17 -6.06
N THR A 269 -24.01 3.40 -6.32
CA THR A 269 -25.37 3.66 -5.86
C THR A 269 -25.75 2.52 -4.91
N LEU A 270 -25.95 2.84 -3.63
CA LEU A 270 -26.46 1.89 -2.66
C LEU A 270 -27.98 1.81 -2.80
N THR A 271 -28.51 0.59 -2.96
CA THR A 271 -29.94 0.33 -3.17
C THR A 271 -30.57 -0.47 -2.04
#